data_AF-A0A4Y9Y4V8-F1
#
_entry.id   AF-A0A4Y9Y4V8-F1
#
_cell.length_a   1.000
_cell.length_b   1.000
_cell.length_c   1.000
_cell.angle_alpha   90.00
_cell.angle_beta   90.00
_cell.angle_gamma   90.00
#
_symmetry.space_group_name_H-M   'P 1'
#
loop_
_entity.id
_entity.type
_entity.pdbx_description
1 polymer ?
#
loop_
_entity_poly.entity_id
_entity_poly.type
_entity_poly.pdbx_seq_one_letter_code
_entity_poly.pdbx_strand_id
1 'polypeptide(L)'
;MKSPIQPIHTPPQSVTAPSTQILIPHTMNTNLLPPDDSSPQRQAVLAWLQALDAQDAGRAEALLGPRFEHATLSHAETKTAGKEEYMGRVRGHVDGTARRETRIQDMCEGIDKEKVWVHTISDATTNKGDEERREAVWMFRVEVSNRGEAKIASIKELPLQGKA
;
A
#
# COMPACT_ATOMS: atom_id res chain seq x y z
N MET A 1 -43.06 -34.24 56.00
CA MET A 1 -43.65 -33.94 54.69
C MET A 1 -44.03 -32.46 54.61
N LYS A 2 -43.28 -31.68 53.83
CA LYS A 2 -43.59 -30.35 53.25
C LYS A 2 -42.33 -29.88 52.50
N SER A 3 -42.43 -29.73 51.17
CA SER A 3 -41.49 -28.99 50.31
C SER A 3 -42.01 -27.54 50.12
N PRO A 4 -41.40 -26.69 49.29
CA PRO A 4 -40.08 -26.04 49.39
C PRO A 4 -40.21 -24.49 49.27
N ILE A 5 -39.14 -23.73 49.53
CA ILE A 5 -38.98 -22.36 48.99
C ILE A 5 -37.54 -22.23 48.50
N GLN A 6 -37.35 -22.23 47.17
CA GLN A 6 -36.10 -21.82 46.54
C GLN A 6 -36.16 -20.33 46.22
N PRO A 7 -35.06 -19.57 46.42
CA PRO A 7 -35.04 -18.13 46.24
C PRO A 7 -35.10 -17.70 44.77
N ILE A 8 -35.82 -16.62 44.54
CA ILE A 8 -36.10 -16.00 43.25
C ILE A 8 -34.80 -15.43 42.64
N HIS A 9 -34.53 -15.82 41.39
CA HIS A 9 -33.54 -15.21 40.51
C HIS A 9 -33.91 -13.76 40.19
N THR A 10 -33.08 -12.81 40.61
CA THR A 10 -33.03 -11.46 40.04
C THR A 10 -31.79 -11.34 39.16
N PRO A 11 -31.92 -10.99 37.86
CA PRO A 11 -30.76 -10.77 36.99
C PRO A 11 -30.02 -9.47 37.39
N PRO A 12 -28.68 -9.42 37.27
CA PRO A 12 -27.92 -8.21 37.53
C PRO A 12 -28.23 -7.14 36.47
N GLN A 13 -28.43 -5.91 36.95
CA GLN A 13 -28.68 -4.72 36.13
C GLN A 13 -27.46 -4.36 35.28
N SER A 14 -27.72 -4.00 34.03
CA SER A 14 -26.75 -3.48 33.07
C SER A 14 -26.20 -2.13 33.53
N VAL A 15 -24.89 -2.06 33.80
CA VAL A 15 -24.14 -0.81 33.89
C VAL A 15 -23.73 -0.40 32.48
N THR A 16 -24.42 0.59 31.92
CA THR A 16 -24.08 1.26 30.67
C THR A 16 -22.91 2.20 30.93
N ALA A 17 -21.73 1.89 30.39
CA ALA A 17 -20.63 2.85 30.32
C ALA A 17 -20.97 3.92 29.26
N PRO A 18 -20.77 5.23 29.52
CA PRO A 18 -20.98 6.24 28.51
C PRO A 18 -19.87 6.14 27.44
N SER A 19 -20.27 5.78 26.21
CA SER A 19 -19.42 5.85 25.02
C SER A 19 -19.13 7.31 24.68
N THR A 20 -17.90 7.76 24.90
CA THR A 20 -17.37 8.98 24.31
C THR A 20 -17.21 8.77 22.81
N GLN A 21 -18.16 9.27 22.00
CA GLN A 21 -17.99 9.36 20.55
C GLN A 21 -17.02 10.51 20.25
N ILE A 22 -15.82 10.17 19.78
CA ILE A 22 -14.91 11.13 19.14
C ILE A 22 -15.45 11.36 17.72
N LEU A 23 -15.94 12.57 17.48
CA LEU A 23 -16.43 13.03 16.18
C LEU A 23 -15.22 13.31 15.27
N ILE A 24 -14.89 12.40 14.36
CA ILE A 24 -13.97 12.67 13.25
C ILE A 24 -14.83 12.99 12.02
N PRO A 25 -14.79 14.21 11.47
CA PRO A 25 -15.54 14.51 10.26
C PRO A 25 -14.80 13.89 9.05
N HIS A 26 -15.29 12.75 8.56
CA HIS A 26 -14.95 12.25 7.24
C HIS A 26 -15.96 12.78 6.22
N THR A 27 -15.59 13.81 5.47
CA THR A 27 -16.23 14.09 4.19
C THR A 27 -15.81 12.99 3.21
N MET A 28 -16.62 11.92 3.13
CA MET A 28 -16.50 10.90 2.09
C MET A 28 -17.23 11.38 0.83
N ASN A 29 -16.49 11.50 -0.27
CA ASN A 29 -17.09 11.59 -1.60
C ASN A 29 -17.41 10.17 -2.07
N THR A 30 -18.70 9.90 -2.28
CA THR A 30 -19.26 8.58 -2.57
C THR A 30 -19.35 8.38 -4.08
N ASN A 31 -18.53 7.48 -4.63
CA ASN A 31 -18.86 6.58 -5.76
C ASN A 31 -17.60 5.80 -6.15
N LEU A 32 -17.46 4.60 -5.60
CA LEU A 32 -16.75 3.40 -6.11
C LEU A 32 -16.87 2.37 -4.97
N LEU A 33 -17.12 1.09 -5.29
CA LEU A 33 -17.35 0.02 -4.31
C LEU A 33 -16.30 0.05 -3.17
N PRO A 34 -16.63 -0.37 -1.94
CA PRO A 34 -15.61 -0.56 -0.92
C PRO A 34 -14.59 -1.54 -1.49
N PRO A 35 -13.31 -1.15 -1.67
CA PRO A 35 -12.32 -2.11 -2.07
C PRO A 35 -12.29 -3.19 -0.99
N ASP A 36 -12.37 -4.44 -1.42
CA ASP A 36 -11.94 -5.55 -0.59
C ASP A 36 -10.44 -5.32 -0.34
N ASP A 37 -10.08 -4.60 0.72
CA ASP A 37 -8.70 -4.28 1.15
C ASP A 37 -7.98 -5.54 1.69
N SER A 38 -8.44 -6.73 1.30
CA SER A 38 -8.22 -7.99 1.99
C SER A 38 -7.17 -8.90 1.35
N SER A 39 -6.71 -8.63 0.12
CA SER A 39 -5.69 -9.48 -0.49
C SER A 39 -4.29 -9.14 0.05
N PRO A 40 -3.45 -10.15 0.38
CA PRO A 40 -2.05 -9.94 0.73
C PRO A 40 -1.27 -9.20 -0.37
N GLN A 41 -1.68 -9.33 -1.63
CA GLN A 41 -1.05 -8.69 -2.79
C GLN A 41 -1.24 -7.18 -2.77
N ARG A 42 -2.48 -6.70 -2.64
CA ARG A 42 -2.77 -5.26 -2.50
C ARG A 42 -2.07 -4.67 -1.28
N GLN A 43 -2.11 -5.37 -0.15
CA GLN A 43 -1.46 -4.91 1.07
C GLN A 43 0.06 -4.77 0.90
N ALA A 44 0.72 -5.70 0.22
CA ALA A 44 2.15 -5.61 -0.06
C ALA A 44 2.50 -4.39 -0.95
N VAL A 45 1.68 -4.13 -1.98
CA VAL A 45 1.87 -2.99 -2.89
C VAL A 45 1.64 -1.65 -2.17
N LEU A 46 0.57 -1.55 -1.38
CA LEU A 46 0.29 -0.37 -0.56
C LEU A 46 1.40 -0.12 0.46
N ALA A 47 1.87 -1.17 1.14
CA ALA A 47 2.98 -1.06 2.09
C ALA A 47 4.27 -0.60 1.41
N TRP A 48 4.51 -1.00 0.17
CA TRP A 48 5.68 -0.58 -0.60
C TRP A 48 5.61 0.89 -1.00
N LEU A 49 4.46 1.35 -1.50
CA LEU A 49 4.24 2.78 -1.80
C LEU A 49 4.36 3.66 -0.56
N GLN A 50 3.79 3.21 0.57
CA GLN A 50 3.91 3.89 1.86
C GLN A 50 5.35 3.95 2.36
N ALA A 51 6.15 2.90 2.15
CA ALA A 51 7.56 2.92 2.51
C ALA A 51 8.34 3.98 1.71
N LEU A 52 8.02 4.16 0.42
CA LEU A 52 8.62 5.22 -0.38
C LEU A 52 8.19 6.63 0.06
N ASP A 53 6.91 6.83 0.38
CA ASP A 53 6.42 8.12 0.90
C ASP A 53 7.01 8.45 2.28
N ALA A 54 7.21 7.42 3.11
CA ALA A 54 7.91 7.52 4.39
C ALA A 54 9.44 7.64 4.26
N GLN A 55 9.96 7.64 3.03
CA GLN A 55 11.39 7.73 2.74
C GLN A 55 12.21 6.63 3.44
N ASP A 56 11.64 5.44 3.56
CA ASP A 56 12.23 4.28 4.22
C ASP A 56 12.60 3.21 3.18
N ALA A 57 13.80 3.35 2.61
CA ALA A 57 14.32 2.42 1.63
C ALA A 57 14.51 0.99 2.20
N GLY A 58 14.78 0.86 3.50
CA GLY A 58 14.96 -0.44 4.16
C GLY A 58 13.64 -1.21 4.24
N ARG A 59 12.56 -0.52 4.63
CA ARG A 59 11.20 -1.08 4.62
C ARG A 59 10.75 -1.42 3.20
N ALA A 60 11.05 -0.57 2.22
CA ALA A 60 10.75 -0.86 0.82
C ALA A 60 11.47 -2.13 0.33
N GLU A 61 12.76 -2.29 0.66
CA GLU A 61 13.57 -3.45 0.28
C GLU A 61 13.08 -4.76 0.91
N ALA A 62 12.62 -4.71 2.16
CA ALA A 62 12.11 -5.86 2.90
C ALA A 62 10.84 -6.47 2.27
N LEU A 63 10.10 -5.68 1.49
CA LEU A 63 8.91 -6.13 0.75
C LEU A 63 9.26 -6.80 -0.59
N LEU A 64 10.50 -6.66 -1.08
CA LEU A 64 10.93 -7.25 -2.33
C LEU A 64 11.44 -8.69 -2.14
N GLY A 65 11.01 -9.59 -3.03
CA GLY A 65 11.49 -10.97 -3.07
C GLY A 65 12.99 -11.08 -3.38
N PRO A 66 13.61 -12.25 -3.13
CA PRO A 66 15.05 -12.45 -3.34
C PRO A 66 15.46 -12.41 -4.83
N ARG A 67 14.56 -12.79 -5.74
CA ARG A 67 14.75 -12.76 -7.20
C ARG A 67 14.01 -11.59 -7.85
N PHE A 68 13.92 -10.47 -7.14
CA PHE A 68 13.18 -9.32 -7.62
C PHE A 68 13.80 -8.73 -8.89
N GLU A 69 12.92 -8.32 -9.81
CA GLU A 69 13.27 -7.63 -11.05
C GLU A 69 12.41 -6.37 -11.24
N HIS A 70 13.03 -5.31 -11.75
CA HIS A 70 12.37 -4.09 -12.14
C HIS A 70 12.50 -3.84 -13.64
N ALA A 71 11.45 -3.33 -14.28
CA ALA A 71 11.52 -2.83 -15.64
C ALA A 71 10.83 -1.46 -15.80
N THR A 72 11.53 -0.48 -16.38
CA THR A 72 10.88 0.75 -16.86
C THR A 72 10.57 0.58 -18.34
N LEU A 73 9.29 0.73 -18.68
CA LEU A 73 8.76 0.61 -20.03
C LEU A 73 8.67 1.99 -20.67
N SER A 74 9.22 2.15 -21.86
CA SER A 74 9.05 3.34 -22.69
C SER A 74 8.82 2.95 -24.14
N HIS A 75 8.40 3.91 -24.97
CA HIS A 75 8.22 3.68 -26.41
C HIS A 75 9.54 3.34 -27.13
N ALA A 76 10.68 3.80 -26.61
CA ALA A 76 11.98 3.64 -27.26
C ALA A 76 12.74 2.40 -26.77
N GLU A 77 12.68 2.11 -25.48
CA GLU A 77 13.45 1.04 -24.85
C GLU A 77 12.82 0.54 -23.55
N THR A 78 13.10 -0.72 -23.21
CA THR A 78 12.80 -1.30 -21.90
C THR A 78 14.10 -1.40 -21.11
N LYS A 79 14.16 -0.75 -19.94
CA LYS A 79 15.32 -0.84 -19.03
C LYS A 79 15.01 -1.80 -17.91
N THR A 80 15.79 -2.86 -17.79
CA THR A 80 15.66 -3.85 -16.71
C THR A 80 16.74 -3.65 -15.66
N ALA A 81 16.40 -3.88 -14.40
CA ALA A 81 17.35 -3.87 -13.29
C ALA A 81 17.05 -5.01 -12.32
N GLY A 82 18.10 -5.63 -11.79
CA GLY A 82 17.98 -6.53 -10.65
C GLY A 82 17.73 -5.78 -9.34
N LYS A 83 17.45 -6.53 -8.26
CA LYS A 83 17.17 -5.96 -6.93
C LYS A 83 18.20 -4.93 -6.45
N GLU A 84 19.49 -5.26 -6.51
CA GLU A 84 20.55 -4.39 -5.99
C GLU A 84 20.61 -3.06 -6.74
N GLU A 85 20.63 -3.10 -8.07
CA GLU A 85 20.66 -1.92 -8.93
C GLU A 85 19.39 -1.07 -8.73
N TYR A 86 18.22 -1.70 -8.68
CA TYR A 86 16.96 -1.00 -8.41
C TYR A 86 16.97 -0.31 -7.04
N MET A 87 17.38 -1.02 -5.99
CA MET A 87 17.45 -0.46 -4.65
C MET A 87 18.51 0.64 -4.52
N GLY A 88 19.59 0.59 -5.31
CA GLY A 88 20.53 1.71 -5.43
C GLY A 88 19.84 3.00 -5.88
N ARG A 89 18.96 2.92 -6.89
CA ARG A 89 18.16 4.06 -7.36
C ARG A 89 17.14 4.53 -6.33
N VAL A 90 16.46 3.59 -5.66
CA VAL A 90 15.49 3.91 -4.60
C VAL A 90 16.18 4.65 -3.45
N ARG A 91 17.33 4.16 -2.97
CA ARG A 91 18.10 4.84 -1.91
C ARG A 91 18.55 6.22 -2.34
N GLY A 92 19.11 6.36 -3.54
CA GLY A 92 19.50 7.68 -4.07
C GLY A 92 18.32 8.66 -4.19
N HIS A 93 17.12 8.18 -4.55
CA HIS A 93 15.93 9.01 -4.56
C HIS A 93 15.47 9.40 -3.15
N VAL A 94 15.45 8.45 -2.22
CA VAL A 94 15.12 8.69 -0.80
C VAL A 94 16.07 9.72 -0.18
N ASP A 95 17.37 9.54 -0.37
CA ASP A 95 18.42 10.43 0.18
C ASP A 95 18.39 11.83 -0.45
N GLY A 96 17.89 11.96 -1.69
CA GLY A 96 17.79 13.22 -2.42
C GLY A 96 16.47 13.97 -2.21
N THR A 97 15.49 13.34 -1.58
CA THR A 97 14.12 13.87 -1.42
C THR A 97 13.93 14.39 0.00
N ALA A 98 13.25 15.52 0.15
CA ALA A 98 12.86 16.09 1.44
C ALA A 98 11.45 15.67 1.85
N ARG A 99 10.56 15.53 0.86
CA ARG A 99 9.17 15.07 1.05
C ARG A 99 8.69 14.40 -0.23
N ARG A 100 7.90 13.35 -0.07
CA ARG A 100 7.18 12.68 -1.17
C ARG A 100 5.76 12.37 -0.74
N GLU A 101 4.82 12.49 -1.67
CA GLU A 101 3.43 12.12 -1.46
C GLU A 101 2.88 11.42 -2.70
N THR A 102 2.40 10.18 -2.53
CA THR A 102 1.80 9.40 -3.61
C THR A 102 0.27 9.37 -3.47
N ARG A 103 -0.42 9.76 -4.55
CA ARG A 103 -1.87 9.61 -4.70
C ARG A 103 -2.16 8.47 -5.66
N ILE A 104 -2.97 7.51 -5.24
CA ILE A 104 -3.47 6.42 -6.08
C ILE A 104 -4.72 6.92 -6.80
N GLN A 105 -4.67 6.94 -8.13
CA GLN A 105 -5.82 7.27 -8.99
C GLN A 105 -6.74 6.06 -9.16
N ASP A 106 -6.15 4.90 -9.42
CA ASP A 106 -6.86 3.62 -9.56
C ASP A 106 -5.94 2.46 -9.16
N MET A 107 -6.53 1.36 -8.71
CA MET A 107 -5.84 0.13 -8.38
C MET A 107 -6.71 -1.10 -8.60
N CYS A 108 -6.24 -2.04 -9.42
CA CYS A 108 -6.93 -3.28 -9.71
C CYS A 108 -6.02 -4.51 -9.58
N GLU A 109 -6.65 -5.67 -9.37
CA GLU A 109 -5.95 -6.96 -9.32
C GLU A 109 -6.27 -7.80 -10.54
N GLY A 110 -5.33 -8.65 -10.93
CA GLY A 110 -5.54 -9.65 -11.97
C GLY A 110 -6.53 -10.70 -11.54
N ILE A 111 -7.25 -11.27 -12.51
CA ILE A 111 -8.12 -12.43 -12.28
C ILE A 111 -7.31 -13.60 -11.70
N ASP A 112 -6.04 -13.72 -12.10
CA ASP A 112 -5.06 -14.69 -11.60
C ASP A 112 -4.55 -14.37 -10.17
N LYS A 113 -4.88 -13.19 -9.62
CA LYS A 113 -4.39 -12.65 -8.35
C LYS A 113 -2.86 -12.66 -8.21
N GLU A 114 -2.13 -12.73 -9.31
CA GLU A 114 -0.66 -12.66 -9.31
C GLU A 114 -0.20 -11.21 -9.51
N LYS A 115 -1.04 -10.40 -10.16
CA LYS A 115 -0.72 -9.05 -10.61
C LYS A 115 -1.59 -8.01 -9.92
N VAL A 116 -0.98 -6.88 -9.58
CA VAL A 116 -1.67 -5.68 -9.11
C VAL A 116 -1.24 -4.53 -10.00
N TRP A 117 -2.20 -3.84 -10.61
CA TRP A 117 -1.93 -2.59 -11.32
C TRP A 117 -2.31 -1.41 -10.45
N VAL A 118 -1.47 -0.38 -10.46
CA VAL A 118 -1.71 0.86 -9.72
C VAL A 118 -1.38 2.03 -10.62
N HIS A 119 -2.30 2.97 -10.78
CA HIS A 119 -2.03 4.26 -11.39
C HIS A 119 -1.77 5.27 -10.29
N THR A 120 -0.59 5.89 -10.28
CA THR A 120 -0.20 6.86 -9.27
C THR A 120 0.19 8.20 -9.87
N ILE A 121 -0.06 9.24 -9.06
CA ILE A 121 0.52 10.57 -9.20
C ILE A 121 1.35 10.80 -7.94
N SER A 122 2.65 11.02 -8.08
CA SER A 122 3.56 11.35 -6.98
C SER A 122 4.04 12.79 -7.12
N ASP A 123 3.95 13.55 -6.04
CA ASP A 123 4.58 14.86 -5.92
C ASP A 123 5.74 14.74 -4.92
N ALA A 124 6.91 15.29 -5.25
CA ALA A 124 8.09 15.24 -4.42
C ALA A 124 8.80 16.60 -4.39
N THR A 125 9.40 16.92 -3.24
CA THR A 125 10.28 18.08 -3.08
C THR A 125 11.68 17.55 -2.79
N THR A 126 12.68 17.96 -3.57
CA THR A 126 14.07 17.55 -3.34
C THR A 126 14.66 18.28 -2.14
N ASN A 127 15.79 17.80 -1.62
CA ASN A 127 16.54 18.50 -0.57
C ASN A 127 17.05 19.89 -0.97
N LYS A 128 16.99 20.23 -2.26
CA LYS A 128 17.32 21.57 -2.78
C LYS A 128 16.09 22.48 -2.92
N GLY A 129 14.89 21.96 -2.65
CA GLY A 129 13.62 22.67 -2.80
C GLY A 129 13.02 22.58 -4.20
N ASP A 130 13.59 21.78 -5.10
CA ASP A 130 13.00 21.56 -6.44
C ASP A 130 11.73 20.71 -6.31
N GLU A 131 10.67 21.08 -7.03
CA GLU A 131 9.44 20.30 -7.08
C GLU A 131 9.44 19.37 -8.30
N GLU A 132 9.20 18.08 -8.06
CA GLU A 132 9.02 17.06 -9.08
C GLU A 132 7.60 16.49 -8.99
N ARG A 133 6.93 16.39 -10.13
CA ARG A 133 5.69 15.65 -10.27
C ARG A 133 5.89 14.49 -11.23
N ARG A 134 5.44 13.30 -10.84
CA ARG A 134 5.51 12.09 -11.67
C ARG A 134 4.16 11.40 -11.70
N GLU A 135 3.83 10.89 -12.88
CA GLU A 135 2.63 10.08 -13.08
C GLU A 135 3.04 8.79 -13.79
N ALA A 136 2.59 7.65 -13.27
CA ALA A 136 2.95 6.35 -13.80
C ALA A 136 1.88 5.29 -13.52
N VAL A 137 1.81 4.32 -14.42
CA VAL A 137 1.11 3.05 -14.18
C VAL A 137 2.14 2.00 -13.82
N TRP A 138 1.89 1.31 -12.72
CA TRP A 138 2.74 0.27 -12.18
C TRP A 138 2.03 -1.06 -12.31
N MET A 139 2.76 -2.11 -12.68
CA MET A 139 2.31 -3.49 -12.59
C MET A 139 3.24 -4.23 -11.63
N PHE A 140 2.71 -4.64 -10.50
CA PHE A 140 3.40 -5.46 -9.51
C PHE A 140 3.05 -6.92 -9.75
N ARG A 141 4.04 -7.81 -9.69
CA ARG A 141 3.83 -9.24 -9.53
C ARG A 141 4.13 -9.60 -8.08
N VAL A 142 3.16 -10.17 -7.37
CA VAL A 142 3.28 -10.47 -5.94
C VAL A 142 3.14 -11.96 -5.70
N GLU A 143 4.16 -12.55 -5.07
CA GLU A 143 4.18 -13.95 -4.67
C GLU A 143 3.73 -14.06 -3.22
N VAL A 144 2.71 -14.87 -2.96
CA VAL A 144 2.22 -15.15 -1.59
C VAL A 144 2.64 -16.56 -1.22
N SER A 145 3.42 -16.68 -0.15
CA SER A 145 3.86 -17.97 0.36
C SER A 145 2.73 -18.72 1.07
N ASN A 146 2.93 -20.02 1.32
CA ASN A 146 1.99 -20.84 2.10
C ASN A 146 1.79 -20.36 3.55
N ARG A 147 2.64 -19.44 4.04
CA ARG A 147 2.52 -18.80 5.35
C ARG A 147 1.75 -17.48 5.31
N GLY A 148 1.22 -17.10 4.14
CA GLY A 148 0.52 -15.84 3.92
C GLY A 148 1.45 -14.62 3.74
N GLU A 149 2.76 -14.81 3.79
CA GLU A 149 3.71 -13.72 3.52
C GLU A 149 3.72 -13.38 2.03
N ALA A 150 3.45 -12.12 1.71
CA ALA A 150 3.47 -11.58 0.36
C ALA A 150 4.77 -10.83 0.08
N LYS A 151 5.45 -11.16 -1.03
CA LYS A 151 6.66 -10.49 -1.52
C LYS A 151 6.48 -10.03 -2.96
N ILE A 152 6.93 -8.82 -3.24
CA ILE A 152 6.93 -8.28 -4.60
C ILE A 152 8.05 -8.96 -5.37
N ALA A 153 7.69 -9.75 -6.38
CA ALA A 153 8.62 -10.49 -7.21
C ALA A 153 9.05 -9.67 -8.44
N SER A 154 8.21 -8.77 -8.94
CA SER A 154 8.64 -7.78 -9.93
C SER A 154 7.80 -6.53 -9.95
N ILE A 155 8.39 -5.44 -10.44
CA ILE A 155 7.72 -4.17 -10.71
C ILE A 155 7.99 -3.81 -12.17
N LYS A 156 6.92 -3.53 -12.92
CA LYS A 156 7.02 -2.84 -14.21
C LYS A 156 6.41 -1.47 -14.07
N GLU A 157 7.15 -0.45 -14.48
CA GLU A 157 6.76 0.95 -14.46
C GLU A 157 6.50 1.42 -15.89
N LEU A 158 5.36 2.06 -16.13
CA LEU A 158 5.05 2.79 -17.34
C LEU A 158 4.85 4.27 -16.97
N PRO A 159 5.87 5.12 -17.14
CA PRO A 159 5.73 6.56 -16.96
C PRO A 159 4.71 7.13 -17.95
N LEU A 160 3.73 7.90 -17.47
CA LEU A 160 2.69 8.51 -18.30
C LEU A 160 3.03 9.95 -18.70
N GLN A 161 3.89 10.63 -17.94
CA GLN A 161 4.42 11.93 -18.33
C GLN A 161 5.80 11.79 -18.97
N GLY A 162 5.83 11.99 -20.30
CA GLY A 162 7.03 12.17 -21.08
C GLY A 162 7.31 13.67 -21.27
N LYS A 163 8.49 14.12 -20.79
CA LYS A 163 9.14 15.43 -21.00
C LYS A 163 8.34 16.68 -20.62
N ALA A 164 8.91 17.46 -19.70
CA ALA A 164 8.85 18.93 -19.80
C ALA A 164 9.70 19.39 -20.99
#